data_AF-A0A7C9CEI3-F1
#
_entry.id   AF-A0A7C9CEI3-F1
#
_cell.length_a   1.000
_cell.length_b   1.000
_cell.length_c   1.000
_cell.angle_alpha   90.00
_cell.angle_beta   90.00
_cell.angle_gamma   90.00
#
_symmetry.space_group_name_H-M   'P 1'
#
loop_
_entity.id
_entity.type
_entity.pdbx_description
1 polymer ?
#
loop_
_entity_poly.entity_id
_entity_poly.type
_entity_poly.pdbx_seq_one_letter_code
_entity_poly.pdbx_strand_id
1 'polypeptide(L)'
;VTMHEAGKFIKSVKDVGLNPQDDLDASSPWPSDFKGLQMEILDLWDACNVSLVHRTRFFLLFIKGDQADAIYMEVERRRLSFINDTFSLGNCIVLDGQKLTPASSKRSLHSEREMLGRLIKKRLSKQERINLYSKWRINLASKRRSSQVAHCLWTDKLDMEHITESANIVAKLVRFREHQVPKEAFGLNLMTNQRRRNSYR
;
A
#
# COMPACT_ATOMS: atom_id res chain seq x y z
N VAL A 1 59.64 -65.31 12.78
CA VAL A 1 60.28 -64.79 11.56
C VAL A 1 59.32 -63.78 10.94
N THR A 2 59.90 -62.64 10.59
CA THR A 2 59.35 -61.39 10.06
C THR A 2 58.54 -61.54 8.75
N MET A 3 57.78 -60.49 8.40
CA MET A 3 57.50 -59.89 7.07
C MET A 3 56.01 -59.45 7.02
N HIS A 4 55.64 -58.17 7.18
CA HIS A 4 55.73 -56.97 6.31
C HIS A 4 54.33 -56.54 5.80
N GLU A 5 54.11 -55.22 5.86
CA GLU A 5 52.90 -54.40 5.63
C GLU A 5 52.10 -54.57 4.33
N ALA A 6 50.82 -54.17 4.38
CA ALA A 6 50.31 -53.06 3.54
C ALA A 6 49.07 -52.42 4.19
N GLY A 7 49.16 -51.12 4.49
CA GLY A 7 48.17 -50.36 5.26
C GLY A 7 46.88 -50.00 4.52
N LYS A 8 45.80 -49.86 5.29
CA LYS A 8 44.51 -49.32 4.85
C LYS A 8 44.19 -48.06 5.67
N PHE A 9 44.13 -46.94 4.96
CA PHE A 9 43.71 -45.62 5.45
C PHE A 9 42.24 -45.62 5.88
N ILE A 10 41.95 -45.23 7.14
CA ILE A 10 40.67 -44.62 7.51
C ILE A 10 40.98 -43.38 8.34
N LYS A 11 40.75 -42.20 7.75
CA LYS A 11 40.91 -40.90 8.40
C LYS A 11 39.77 -40.67 9.38
N SER A 12 40.17 -40.32 10.60
CA SER A 12 39.33 -39.88 11.71
C SER A 12 38.62 -38.56 11.40
N VAL A 13 37.35 -38.50 11.77
CA VAL A 13 36.47 -37.32 11.73
C VAL A 13 36.99 -36.29 12.73
N LYS A 14 37.36 -35.11 12.24
CA LYS A 14 37.47 -33.90 13.07
C LYS A 14 36.21 -33.07 12.86
N ASP A 15 35.46 -32.99 13.94
CA ASP A 15 34.35 -32.08 14.17
C ASP A 15 34.83 -30.63 13.93
N VAL A 16 34.32 -30.00 12.88
CA VAL A 16 34.48 -28.57 12.63
C VAL A 16 33.10 -27.98 12.83
N GLY A 17 32.91 -27.37 14.00
CA GLY A 17 31.73 -26.56 14.29
C GLY A 17 31.59 -25.46 13.25
N LEU A 18 30.67 -25.64 12.33
CA LEU A 18 30.19 -24.60 11.45
C LEU A 18 29.21 -23.75 12.26
N ASN A 19 29.66 -22.59 12.74
CA ASN A 19 28.74 -21.51 13.10
C ASN A 19 28.06 -21.04 11.81
N PRO A 20 26.73 -21.16 11.65
CA PRO A 20 26.02 -20.50 10.57
C PRO A 20 25.66 -19.09 11.05
N GLN A 21 26.65 -18.18 11.11
CA GLN A 21 26.34 -16.78 11.45
C GLN A 21 27.04 -15.71 10.62
N ASP A 22 27.81 -16.04 9.58
CA ASP A 22 28.55 -15.02 8.83
C ASP A 22 28.35 -15.07 7.30
N ASP A 23 27.12 -15.33 6.80
CA ASP A 23 26.80 -15.20 5.36
C ASP A 23 25.34 -14.75 5.11
N LEU A 24 24.82 -13.82 5.89
CA LEU A 24 23.64 -13.03 5.51
C LEU A 24 24.08 -11.58 5.31
N ASP A 25 24.90 -11.39 4.28
CA ASP A 25 25.17 -10.09 3.71
C ASP A 25 23.84 -9.38 3.42
N ALA A 26 23.57 -8.36 4.23
CA ALA A 26 22.47 -7.42 4.12
C ALA A 26 22.64 -6.49 2.91
N SER A 27 22.89 -7.05 1.73
CA SER A 27 23.00 -6.33 0.47
C SER A 27 22.25 -7.07 -0.64
N SER A 28 20.94 -7.17 -0.48
CA SER A 28 20.06 -7.35 -1.63
C SER A 28 20.19 -6.11 -2.52
N PRO A 29 20.31 -6.20 -3.86
CA PRO A 29 20.41 -5.02 -4.76
C PRO A 29 19.12 -4.16 -4.82
N TRP A 30 18.10 -4.56 -4.08
CA TRP A 30 16.72 -4.11 -4.16
C TRP A 30 16.34 -2.79 -3.46
N PRO A 31 17.12 -2.13 -2.58
CA PRO A 31 16.70 -0.88 -1.94
C PRO A 31 16.36 0.24 -2.93
N SER A 32 17.12 0.37 -4.02
CA SER A 32 16.85 1.33 -5.10
C SER A 32 15.59 0.97 -5.89
N ASP A 33 15.42 -0.32 -6.20
CA ASP A 33 14.28 -0.82 -6.97
C ASP A 33 12.99 -0.71 -6.17
N PHE A 34 13.04 -0.92 -4.85
CA PHE A 34 11.91 -0.77 -3.96
C PHE A 34 11.38 0.66 -3.95
N LYS A 35 12.27 1.66 -3.78
CA LYS A 35 11.87 3.07 -3.83
C LYS A 35 11.32 3.46 -5.20
N GLY A 36 11.92 2.97 -6.29
CA GLY A 36 11.40 3.14 -7.65
C GLY A 36 9.99 2.57 -7.80
N LEU A 37 9.78 1.33 -7.32
CA LEU A 37 8.50 0.64 -7.32
C LEU A 37 7.43 1.39 -6.50
N GLN A 38 7.80 1.95 -5.34
CA GLN A 38 6.90 2.80 -4.55
C GLN A 38 6.41 4.00 -5.36
N MET A 39 7.34 4.72 -6.00
CA MET A 39 7.02 5.89 -6.80
C MET A 39 6.11 5.55 -7.99
N GLU A 40 6.41 4.46 -8.70
CA GLU A 40 5.59 4.00 -9.82
C GLU A 40 4.16 3.67 -9.39
N ILE A 41 3.98 2.99 -8.25
CA ILE A 41 2.65 2.70 -7.70
C ILE A 41 1.91 3.99 -7.33
N LEU A 42 2.58 4.96 -6.70
CA LEU A 42 1.97 6.25 -6.37
C LEU A 42 1.50 7.00 -7.61
N ASP A 43 2.29 6.97 -8.68
CA ASP A 43 1.94 7.60 -9.96
C ASP A 43 0.77 6.89 -10.63
N LEU A 44 0.81 5.57 -10.69
CA LEU A 44 -0.26 4.75 -11.26
C LEU A 44 -1.57 4.88 -10.47
N TRP A 45 -1.52 4.97 -9.14
CA TRP A 45 -2.70 5.24 -8.32
C TRP A 45 -3.39 6.55 -8.69
N ASP A 46 -2.61 7.58 -9.02
CA ASP A 46 -3.12 8.87 -9.43
C ASP A 46 -3.72 8.81 -10.85
N ALA A 47 -2.98 8.27 -11.81
CA ALA A 47 -3.44 8.08 -13.19
C ALA A 47 -4.75 7.28 -13.26
N CYS A 48 -4.86 6.22 -12.45
CA CYS A 48 -6.04 5.36 -12.40
C CYS A 48 -7.18 5.92 -11.53
N ASN A 49 -7.00 7.06 -10.85
CA ASN A 49 -7.95 7.63 -9.88
C ASN A 49 -8.35 6.62 -8.78
N VAL A 50 -7.37 5.87 -8.26
CA VAL A 50 -7.59 4.86 -7.22
C VAL A 50 -8.07 5.50 -5.93
N SER A 51 -8.99 4.82 -5.25
CA SER A 51 -9.62 5.31 -4.01
C SER A 51 -8.59 5.57 -2.91
N LEU A 52 -8.77 6.67 -2.16
CA LEU A 52 -7.88 7.03 -1.07
C LEU A 52 -7.86 5.99 0.04
N VAL A 53 -9.01 5.34 0.30
CA VAL A 53 -9.07 4.24 1.27
C VAL A 53 -8.23 3.05 0.82
N HIS A 54 -8.21 2.74 -0.48
CA HIS A 54 -7.33 1.67 -1.00
C HIS A 54 -5.87 2.07 -0.92
N ARG A 55 -5.50 3.28 -1.35
CA ARG A 55 -4.13 3.82 -1.23
C ARG A 55 -3.64 3.72 0.22
N THR A 56 -4.45 4.19 1.18
CA THR A 56 -4.13 4.12 2.61
C THR A 56 -3.97 2.70 3.11
N ARG A 57 -4.90 1.80 2.77
CA ARG A 57 -4.85 0.41 3.22
C ARG A 57 -3.58 -0.28 2.70
N PHE A 58 -3.32 -0.15 1.41
CA PHE A 58 -2.16 -0.77 0.78
C PHE A 58 -0.86 -0.19 1.33
N PHE A 59 -0.81 1.14 1.50
CA PHE A 59 0.37 1.82 2.04
C PHE A 59 0.73 1.35 3.44
N LEU A 60 -0.26 1.28 4.35
CA LEU A 60 -0.03 0.86 5.72
C LEU A 60 0.40 -0.61 5.82
N LEU A 61 -0.09 -1.47 4.92
CA LEU A 61 0.20 -2.91 4.96
C LEU A 61 1.52 -3.29 4.28
N PHE A 62 1.86 -2.64 3.16
CA PHE A 62 2.91 -3.14 2.26
C PHE A 62 3.99 -2.11 1.90
N ILE A 63 3.71 -0.81 2.00
CA ILE A 63 4.66 0.25 1.56
C ILE A 63 5.43 0.86 2.74
N LYS A 64 4.79 0.98 3.91
CA LYS A 64 5.40 1.54 5.13
C LYS A 64 6.27 0.52 5.89
N GLY A 65 6.25 -0.74 5.47
CA GLY A 65 6.88 -1.88 6.16
C GLY A 65 8.23 -2.30 5.58
N ASP A 66 8.44 -3.63 5.53
CA ASP A 66 9.69 -4.28 5.16
C ASP A 66 9.72 -4.71 3.67
N GLN A 67 10.90 -4.89 3.10
CA GLN A 67 11.12 -5.33 1.71
C GLN A 67 10.51 -6.71 1.40
N ALA A 68 10.18 -7.49 2.43
CA ALA A 68 9.45 -8.76 2.32
C ALA A 68 8.09 -8.62 1.60
N ASP A 69 7.51 -7.41 1.56
CA ASP A 69 6.23 -7.12 0.92
C ASP A 69 6.36 -6.80 -0.60
N ALA A 70 7.55 -6.89 -1.20
CA ALA A 70 7.82 -6.52 -2.60
C ALA A 70 6.95 -7.28 -3.62
N ILE A 71 6.58 -8.53 -3.34
CA ILE A 71 5.70 -9.32 -4.22
C ILE A 71 4.31 -8.66 -4.33
N TYR A 72 3.75 -8.21 -3.21
CA TYR A 72 2.44 -7.53 -3.21
C TYR A 72 2.49 -6.20 -3.95
N MET A 73 3.61 -5.48 -3.82
CA MET A 73 3.84 -4.23 -4.55
C MET A 73 3.91 -4.47 -6.06
N GLU A 74 4.66 -5.46 -6.53
CA GLU A 74 4.75 -5.79 -7.95
C GLU A 74 3.40 -6.24 -8.51
N VAL A 75 2.62 -7.01 -7.75
CA VAL A 75 1.26 -7.41 -8.13
C VAL A 75 0.35 -6.19 -8.30
N GLU A 76 0.36 -5.26 -7.34
CA GLU A 76 -0.45 -4.04 -7.42
C GLU A 76 0.02 -3.14 -8.59
N ARG A 77 1.33 -2.98 -8.79
CA ARG A 77 1.89 -2.24 -9.92
C ARG A 77 1.41 -2.80 -11.26
N ARG A 78 1.51 -4.11 -11.48
CA ARG A 78 1.02 -4.78 -12.71
C ARG A 78 -0.48 -4.57 -12.92
N ARG A 79 -1.27 -4.73 -11.85
CA ARG A 79 -2.73 -4.51 -11.89
C ARG A 79 -3.04 -3.07 -12.29
N LEU A 80 -2.35 -2.08 -11.74
CA LEU A 80 -2.57 -0.68 -12.07
C LEU A 80 -2.08 -0.32 -13.47
N SER A 81 -0.95 -0.86 -13.92
CA SER A 81 -0.48 -0.70 -15.30
C SER A 81 -1.53 -1.18 -16.28
N PHE A 82 -2.08 -2.39 -16.07
CA PHE A 82 -3.15 -2.92 -16.92
C PHE A 82 -4.39 -1.99 -16.98
N ILE A 83 -4.80 -1.42 -15.84
CA ILE A 83 -5.90 -0.45 -15.78
C ILE A 83 -5.54 0.82 -16.57
N ASN A 84 -4.34 1.36 -16.35
CA ASN A 84 -3.86 2.57 -16.99
C ASN A 84 -3.75 2.41 -18.52
N ASP A 85 -3.22 1.29 -18.98
CA ASP A 85 -3.08 0.98 -20.40
C ASP A 85 -4.46 0.83 -21.05
N THR A 86 -5.39 0.15 -20.36
CA THR A 86 -6.79 0.04 -20.82
C THR A 86 -7.47 1.41 -20.92
N PHE A 87 -7.23 2.30 -19.95
CA PHE A 87 -7.75 3.67 -19.98
C PHE A 87 -7.15 4.49 -21.12
N SER A 88 -5.86 4.34 -21.38
CA SER A 88 -5.14 5.03 -22.45
C SER A 88 -5.63 4.62 -23.85
N LEU A 89 -6.05 3.37 -24.00
CA LEU A 89 -6.70 2.87 -25.22
C LEU A 89 -8.17 3.30 -25.38
N GLY A 90 -8.72 4.08 -24.45
CA GLY A 90 -10.13 4.50 -24.45
C GLY A 90 -11.11 3.36 -24.11
N ASN A 91 -10.59 2.22 -23.65
CA ASN A 91 -11.35 1.04 -23.32
C ASN A 91 -11.86 1.08 -21.86
N CYS A 92 -12.57 0.03 -21.47
CA CYS A 92 -13.08 -0.17 -20.12
C CYS A 92 -12.78 -1.57 -19.61
N ILE A 93 -12.75 -1.73 -18.31
CA ILE A 93 -12.64 -3.03 -17.67
C ILE A 93 -14.01 -3.39 -17.11
N VAL A 94 -14.48 -4.62 -17.35
CA VAL A 94 -15.69 -5.14 -16.71
C VAL A 94 -15.25 -5.94 -15.49
N LEU A 95 -15.56 -5.43 -14.31
CA LEU A 95 -15.26 -6.09 -13.03
C LEU A 95 -16.58 -6.34 -12.30
N ASP A 96 -16.90 -7.60 -11.99
CA ASP A 96 -18.14 -8.01 -11.31
C ASP A 96 -19.43 -7.43 -11.95
N GLY A 97 -19.47 -7.38 -13.29
CA GLY A 97 -20.59 -6.81 -14.06
C GLY A 97 -20.66 -5.28 -14.04
N GLN A 98 -19.74 -4.60 -13.35
CA GLN A 98 -19.63 -3.14 -13.35
C GLN A 98 -18.52 -2.68 -14.32
N LYS A 99 -18.87 -1.74 -15.20
CA LYS A 99 -17.92 -1.12 -16.14
C LYS A 99 -17.05 -0.10 -15.42
N LEU A 100 -15.77 -0.41 -15.23
CA LEU A 100 -14.73 0.51 -14.79
C LEU A 100 -14.21 1.29 -16.00
N THR A 101 -14.45 2.59 -15.98
CA THR A 101 -14.01 3.57 -16.99
C THR A 101 -13.21 4.69 -16.32
N PRO A 102 -12.39 5.46 -17.07
CA PRO A 102 -11.70 6.63 -16.52
C PRO A 102 -12.67 7.64 -15.89
N ALA A 103 -13.83 7.86 -16.53
CA ALA A 103 -14.84 8.79 -16.02
C ALA A 103 -15.54 8.27 -14.75
N SER A 104 -15.76 6.96 -14.61
CA SER A 104 -16.35 6.39 -13.41
C SER A 104 -15.37 6.34 -12.25
N SER A 105 -14.08 6.04 -12.49
CA SER A 105 -13.05 6.05 -11.44
C SER A 105 -12.86 7.45 -10.87
N LYS A 106 -12.72 8.46 -11.73
CA LYS A 106 -12.65 9.89 -11.33
C LYS A 106 -13.86 10.32 -10.51
N ARG A 107 -15.08 9.96 -10.94
CA ARG A 107 -16.32 10.25 -10.19
C ARG A 107 -16.37 9.55 -8.83
N SER A 108 -15.90 8.30 -8.76
CA SER A 108 -15.82 7.56 -7.51
C SER A 108 -14.86 8.21 -6.52
N LEU A 109 -13.64 8.58 -6.97
CA LEU A 109 -12.66 9.27 -6.15
C LEU A 109 -13.18 10.64 -5.66
N HIS A 110 -13.84 11.40 -6.52
CA HIS A 110 -14.49 12.66 -6.12
C HIS A 110 -15.54 12.43 -5.01
N SER A 111 -16.41 11.43 -5.20
CA SER A 111 -17.46 11.09 -4.22
C SER A 111 -16.86 10.62 -2.88
N GLU A 112 -15.74 9.92 -2.93
CA GLU A 112 -14.98 9.50 -1.74
C GLU A 112 -14.39 10.71 -1.01
N ARG A 113 -13.82 11.70 -1.70
CA ARG A 113 -13.32 12.94 -1.07
C ARG A 113 -14.44 13.71 -0.38
N GLU A 114 -15.63 13.79 -0.99
CA GLU A 114 -16.81 14.39 -0.34
C GLU A 114 -17.27 13.59 0.90
N MET A 115 -17.16 12.26 0.87
CA MET A 115 -17.41 11.40 2.03
C MET A 115 -16.39 11.64 3.15
N LEU A 116 -15.10 11.72 2.84
CA LEU A 116 -14.04 12.03 3.81
C LEU A 116 -14.22 13.42 4.42
N GLY A 117 -14.58 14.43 3.62
CA GLY A 117 -14.90 15.77 4.12
C GLY A 117 -16.04 15.79 5.14
N ARG A 118 -17.07 14.94 4.95
CA ARG A 118 -18.14 14.73 5.94
C ARG A 118 -17.63 13.99 7.17
N LEU A 119 -16.79 12.96 7.01
CA LEU A 119 -16.21 12.23 8.14
C LEU A 119 -15.32 13.10 9.01
N ILE A 120 -14.54 14.03 8.46
CA ILE A 120 -13.74 14.99 9.24
C ILE A 120 -14.62 15.76 10.23
N LYS A 121 -15.79 16.24 9.77
CA LYS A 121 -16.72 16.97 10.63
C LYS A 121 -17.38 16.07 11.68
N LYS A 122 -17.65 14.82 11.33
CA LYS A 122 -18.37 13.86 12.17
C LYS A 122 -17.48 13.17 13.22
N ARG A 123 -16.19 12.97 12.91
CA ARG A 123 -15.31 12.08 13.67
C ARG A 123 -14.21 12.80 14.44
N LEU A 124 -13.86 14.02 14.07
CA LEU A 124 -12.85 14.80 14.77
C LEU A 124 -13.50 15.87 15.66
N SER A 125 -12.94 16.03 16.86
CA SER A 125 -13.30 17.09 17.79
C SER A 125 -13.03 18.49 17.19
N LYS A 126 -13.54 19.54 17.83
CA LYS A 126 -13.28 20.93 17.39
C LYS A 126 -11.77 21.23 17.41
N GLN A 127 -11.06 20.80 18.46
CA GLN A 127 -9.63 21.04 18.59
C GLN A 127 -8.81 20.28 17.54
N GLU A 128 -9.11 18.99 17.34
CA GLU A 128 -8.43 18.19 16.31
C GLU A 128 -8.64 18.78 14.91
N ARG A 129 -9.83 19.31 14.61
CA ARG A 129 -10.09 19.99 13.33
C ARG A 129 -9.26 21.25 13.17
N ILE A 130 -9.14 22.08 14.21
CA ILE A 130 -8.31 23.30 14.16
C ILE A 130 -6.85 22.94 13.90
N ASN A 131 -6.32 21.97 14.64
CA ASN A 131 -4.95 21.48 14.47
C ASN A 131 -4.73 20.91 13.06
N LEU A 132 -5.68 20.10 12.58
CA LEU A 132 -5.65 19.52 11.23
C LEU A 132 -5.61 20.61 10.16
N TYR A 133 -6.50 21.61 10.24
CA TYR A 133 -6.55 22.70 9.27
C TYR A 133 -5.26 23.52 9.28
N SER A 134 -4.71 23.82 10.46
CA SER A 134 -3.45 24.54 10.60
C SER A 134 -2.29 23.75 9.98
N LYS A 135 -2.13 22.47 10.34
CA LYS A 135 -1.06 21.59 9.83
C LYS A 135 -1.13 21.45 8.29
N TRP A 136 -2.34 21.36 7.75
CA TRP A 136 -2.58 21.24 6.31
C TRP A 136 -2.69 22.58 5.59
N ARG A 137 -2.24 23.67 6.24
CA ARG A 137 -2.20 25.04 5.67
C ARG A 137 -3.54 25.52 5.12
N ILE A 138 -4.65 25.03 5.69
CA ILE A 138 -6.00 25.45 5.37
C ILE A 138 -6.39 26.63 6.27
N ASN A 139 -6.66 27.78 5.65
CA ASN A 139 -7.07 28.97 6.38
C ASN A 139 -8.33 28.70 7.23
N LEU A 140 -8.25 28.99 8.53
CA LEU A 140 -9.35 28.78 9.49
C LEU A 140 -10.60 29.63 9.21
N ALA A 141 -10.47 30.76 8.51
CA ALA A 141 -11.59 31.60 8.08
C ALA A 141 -12.26 31.11 6.79
N SER A 142 -11.62 30.17 6.06
CA SER A 142 -12.14 29.72 4.76
C SER A 142 -13.41 28.86 4.88
N LYS A 143 -14.20 28.84 3.79
CA LYS A 143 -15.40 28.00 3.66
C LYS A 143 -15.01 26.58 3.25
N ARG A 144 -15.82 25.58 3.60
CA ARG A 144 -15.61 24.17 3.19
C ARG A 144 -14.23 23.57 3.58
N ARG A 145 -13.61 24.02 4.67
CA ARG A 145 -12.29 23.54 5.17
C ARG A 145 -12.09 22.02 5.14
N SER A 146 -13.06 21.24 5.61
CA SER A 146 -12.97 19.76 5.57
C SER A 146 -12.90 19.19 4.16
N SER A 147 -13.60 19.79 3.20
CA SER A 147 -13.53 19.38 1.79
C SER A 147 -12.17 19.76 1.21
N GLN A 148 -11.66 20.97 1.51
CA GLN A 148 -10.29 21.36 1.11
C GLN A 148 -9.24 20.36 1.61
N VAL A 149 -9.24 20.02 2.90
CA VAL A 149 -8.33 18.98 3.43
C VAL A 149 -8.52 17.67 2.67
N ALA A 150 -9.75 17.20 2.48
CA ALA A 150 -10.02 15.96 1.76
C ALA A 150 -9.51 15.96 0.31
N HIS A 151 -9.41 17.14 -0.33
CA HIS A 151 -8.79 17.30 -1.65
C HIS A 151 -7.26 17.35 -1.61
N CYS A 152 -6.66 17.82 -0.52
CA CYS A 152 -5.20 17.82 -0.33
C CYS A 152 -4.63 16.44 0.01
N LEU A 153 -5.42 15.53 0.62
CA LEU A 153 -4.95 14.18 0.94
C LEU A 153 -4.45 13.45 -0.32
N TRP A 154 -3.29 12.79 -0.20
CA TRP A 154 -2.66 11.99 -1.27
C TRP A 154 -2.34 12.76 -2.56
N THR A 155 -2.05 14.05 -2.47
CA THR A 155 -1.69 14.90 -3.64
C THR A 155 -0.19 15.05 -3.89
N ASP A 156 0.63 15.22 -2.84
CA ASP A 156 2.08 15.24 -2.97
C ASP A 156 2.62 13.80 -2.90
N LYS A 157 3.13 13.30 -4.02
CA LYS A 157 3.65 11.93 -4.15
C LYS A 157 5.14 11.83 -3.83
N LEU A 158 5.85 12.96 -3.84
CA LEU A 158 7.29 13.02 -3.59
C LEU A 158 7.59 13.19 -2.10
N ASP A 159 6.65 13.76 -1.36
CA ASP A 159 6.72 13.91 0.09
C ASP A 159 6.14 12.67 0.82
N MET A 160 7.03 11.80 1.29
CA MET A 160 6.64 10.61 2.07
C MET A 160 6.04 10.95 3.45
N GLU A 161 6.36 12.11 4.03
CA GLU A 161 5.71 12.58 5.25
C GLU A 161 4.25 12.93 4.95
N HIS A 162 4.00 13.65 3.86
CA HIS A 162 2.65 13.95 3.39
C HIS A 162 1.83 12.69 3.08
N ILE A 163 2.43 11.69 2.44
CA ILE A 163 1.80 10.39 2.17
C ILE A 163 1.46 9.68 3.48
N THR A 164 2.41 9.62 4.42
CA THR A 164 2.22 8.97 5.72
C THR A 164 1.10 9.66 6.52
N GLU A 165 1.10 10.99 6.58
CA GLU A 165 0.07 11.76 7.27
C GLU A 165 -1.30 11.60 6.59
N SER A 166 -1.34 11.63 5.25
CA SER A 166 -2.55 11.35 4.47
C SER A 166 -3.14 10.00 4.84
N ALA A 167 -2.28 8.96 4.90
CA ALA A 167 -2.67 7.61 5.28
C ALA A 167 -3.26 7.57 6.69
N ASN A 168 -2.57 8.17 7.66
CA ASN A 168 -3.02 8.22 9.06
C ASN A 168 -4.38 8.91 9.21
N ILE A 169 -4.60 10.03 8.52
CA ILE A 169 -5.87 10.74 8.56
C ILE A 169 -6.99 9.89 7.97
N VAL A 170 -6.81 9.34 6.77
CA VAL A 170 -7.83 8.50 6.13
C VAL A 170 -8.14 7.28 7.01
N ALA A 171 -7.12 6.61 7.53
CA ALA A 171 -7.26 5.46 8.42
C ALA A 171 -8.08 5.81 9.67
N LYS A 172 -7.78 6.95 10.31
CA LYS A 172 -8.54 7.47 11.45
C LYS A 172 -9.99 7.77 11.09
N LEU A 173 -10.24 8.40 9.95
CA LEU A 173 -11.59 8.79 9.51
C LEU A 173 -12.48 7.57 9.21
N VAL A 174 -11.94 6.57 8.52
CA VAL A 174 -12.67 5.33 8.19
C VAL A 174 -12.63 4.29 9.30
N ARG A 175 -11.94 4.59 10.41
CA ARG A 175 -11.74 3.71 11.57
C ARG A 175 -11.15 2.38 11.13
N PHE A 176 -10.13 2.46 10.29
CA PHE A 176 -9.42 1.31 9.78
C PHE A 176 -8.90 0.46 10.95
N ARG A 177 -9.19 -0.84 10.92
CA ARG A 177 -8.66 -1.81 11.87
C ARG A 177 -7.70 -2.71 11.11
N GLU A 178 -6.42 -2.49 11.33
CA GLU A 178 -5.30 -3.20 10.67
C GLU A 178 -5.43 -4.74 10.74
N HIS A 179 -6.03 -5.25 11.82
CA HIS A 179 -6.18 -6.69 12.10
C HIS A 179 -7.31 -7.40 11.34
N GLN A 180 -8.04 -6.73 10.45
CA GLN A 180 -9.24 -7.35 9.85
C GLN A 180 -8.96 -8.25 8.64
N VAL A 181 -7.78 -8.17 8.01
CA VAL A 181 -7.44 -9.02 6.86
C VAL A 181 -5.97 -9.40 6.92
N PRO A 182 -5.63 -10.70 7.06
CA PRO A 182 -4.26 -11.20 6.98
C PRO A 182 -3.60 -10.75 5.67
N LYS A 183 -2.30 -10.42 5.68
CA LYS A 183 -1.57 -9.99 4.48
C LYS A 183 -1.68 -11.03 3.36
N GLU A 184 -1.73 -12.30 3.74
CA GLU A 184 -1.89 -13.48 2.89
C GLU A 184 -3.22 -13.48 2.13
N ALA A 185 -4.27 -12.89 2.70
CA ALA A 185 -5.57 -12.78 2.05
C ALA A 185 -5.61 -11.66 0.97
N PHE A 186 -4.61 -10.78 0.90
CA PHE A 186 -4.57 -9.72 -0.12
C PHE A 186 -4.27 -10.29 -1.51
N GLY A 187 -3.45 -11.34 -1.60
CA GLY A 187 -3.17 -12.05 -2.85
C GLY A 187 -4.37 -12.85 -3.39
N LEU A 188 -5.32 -13.21 -2.52
CA LEU A 188 -6.53 -13.96 -2.88
C LEU A 188 -7.73 -13.07 -3.23
N ASN A 189 -7.70 -11.79 -2.84
CA ASN A 189 -8.83 -10.85 -2.98
C ASN A 189 -8.70 -9.91 -4.20
N LEU A 190 -7.85 -10.24 -5.18
CA LEU A 190 -7.62 -9.46 -6.41
C LEU A 190 -8.89 -9.17 -7.24
N MET A 191 -10.04 -9.76 -6.89
CA MET A 191 -11.32 -9.58 -7.58
C MET A 191 -12.50 -9.17 -6.70
N THR A 192 -12.44 -9.24 -5.36
CA THR A 192 -13.66 -9.22 -4.52
C THR A 192 -13.66 -8.11 -3.47
N ASN A 193 -13.59 -6.84 -3.88
CA ASN A 193 -13.96 -5.76 -2.96
C ASN A 193 -15.49 -5.65 -2.88
N GLN A 194 -16.09 -6.62 -2.19
CA GLN A 194 -17.51 -6.65 -1.88
C GLN A 194 -17.86 -5.37 -1.08
N ARG A 195 -18.61 -4.47 -1.72
CA ARG A 195 -19.58 -3.68 -0.95
C ARG A 195 -20.58 -4.70 -0.40
N ARG A 196 -20.45 -5.05 0.89
CA ARG A 196 -21.61 -5.55 1.65
C ARG A 196 -22.66 -4.45 1.63
N ARG A 197 -23.53 -4.48 0.62
CA ARG A 197 -24.84 -3.84 0.70
C ARG A 197 -25.55 -4.57 1.84
N ASN A 198 -25.53 -3.98 3.03
CA ASN A 198 -26.54 -4.33 4.02
C ASN A 198 -27.88 -3.88 3.41
N SER A 199 -28.57 -4.82 2.75
CA SER A 199 -29.99 -4.71 2.51
C SER A 199 -30.67 -4.92 3.85
N TYR A 200 -30.93 -3.83 4.58
CA TYR A 200 -31.99 -3.85 5.56
C TYR A 200 -33.29 -3.80 4.78
N ARG A 201 -34.04 -4.89 4.88
CA ARG A 201 -35.42 -5.03 4.42
C ARG A 201 -36.34 -4.33 5.41
#